data_AF-A0A969G604-F1
#
_entry.id   AF-A0A969G604-F1
#
_cell.length_a   1.000
_cell.length_b   1.000
_cell.length_c   1.000
_cell.angle_alpha   90.00
_cell.angle_beta   90.00
_cell.angle_gamma   90.00
#
_symmetry.space_group_name_H-M   'P 1'
#
loop_
_entity.id
_entity.type
_entity.pdbx_description
1 polymer ?
#
loop_
_entity_poly.entity_id
_entity_poly.type
_entity_poly.pdbx_seq_one_letter_code
_entity_poly.pdbx_strand_id
1 'polypeptide(L)'
;MNYWTPITPISNKLRLLDHLGNDLSEDQKRHFKSFENHLIDVYKEGNLIFVYRGESIKGLQKKLFLNYEEYTKARLYERLFIVGDKARYFFMDKANSNDRGWLTSINDCSAATFEFIFGRIANVLSTPNLEPRIQQSCSSRFLNYFCDSSNCEKFIATIEATTQHREQDGLKLRDYYLYFLHVAGSAGVRKETMLVSTSLSAEISEDKFTDRNSKHSLVLYGFIPQPYHNFIVSPWLASEYHRIASEKEMPTYQPFGLFPEQLEISVKGALFSCFLTGVKQVEDDGFVVNPYIFATKDFGQASQSGIPVEQDNFITSVLAHGSRIKKRVCHN
;
A
#
# COMPACT_ATOMS: atom_id res chain seq x y z
N MET A 1 21.51 -8.51 3.79
CA MET A 1 21.23 -7.57 4.89
C MET A 1 19.97 -8.08 5.58
N ASN A 2 20.06 -8.49 6.85
CA ASN A 2 18.91 -8.96 7.61
C ASN A 2 18.19 -7.74 8.18
N TYR A 3 17.10 -7.31 7.54
CA TYR A 3 16.28 -6.16 7.97
C TYR A 3 15.33 -6.51 9.13
N TRP A 4 15.71 -7.50 9.95
CA TRP A 4 14.91 -7.98 11.07
C TRP A 4 14.91 -6.91 12.16
N THR A 5 13.91 -6.03 12.10
CA THR A 5 13.66 -5.09 13.20
C THR A 5 13.11 -5.92 14.35
N PRO A 6 13.65 -5.80 15.57
CA PRO A 6 13.10 -6.50 16.73
C PRO A 6 11.63 -6.13 16.89
N ILE A 7 10.77 -7.14 16.87
CA ILE A 7 9.33 -6.93 17.03
C ILE A 7 9.00 -7.07 18.50
N THR A 8 8.46 -6.00 19.09
CA THR A 8 7.83 -6.11 20.39
C THR A 8 6.36 -6.50 20.19
N PRO A 9 5.87 -7.56 20.87
CA PRO A 9 4.44 -7.89 20.84
C PRO A 9 3.58 -6.71 21.27
N ILE A 10 2.57 -6.40 20.46
CA ILE A 10 1.53 -5.40 20.69
C ILE A 10 0.85 -5.68 22.03
N SER A 11 0.55 -6.96 22.31
CA SER A 11 -0.13 -7.37 23.55
C SER A 11 0.63 -7.02 24.83
N ASN A 12 1.93 -6.73 24.74
CA ASN A 12 2.76 -6.41 25.90
C ASN A 12 2.85 -4.90 26.17
N LYS A 13 2.46 -4.06 25.21
CA LYS A 13 2.67 -2.60 25.27
C LYS A 13 1.38 -1.80 25.24
N LEU A 14 0.36 -2.29 24.53
CA LEU A 14 -0.84 -1.52 24.23
C LEU A 14 -2.07 -2.11 24.92
N ARG A 15 -3.03 -1.24 25.22
CA ARG A 15 -4.34 -1.65 25.74
C ARG A 15 -5.17 -2.23 24.60
N LEU A 16 -5.52 -3.50 24.67
CA LEU A 16 -6.26 -4.18 23.60
C LEU A 16 -7.77 -3.89 23.69
N LEU A 17 -8.33 -3.36 22.61
CA LEU A 17 -9.71 -2.92 22.51
C LEU A 17 -10.47 -3.66 21.41
N ASP A 18 -11.78 -3.83 21.59
CA ASP A 18 -12.69 -4.18 20.51
C ASP A 18 -12.98 -2.97 19.60
N HIS A 19 -13.70 -3.20 18.50
CA HIS A 19 -14.08 -2.14 17.55
C HIS A 19 -15.04 -1.09 18.14
N LEU A 20 -15.68 -1.36 19.29
CA LEU A 20 -16.52 -0.40 20.01
C LEU A 20 -15.72 0.45 21.00
N GLY A 21 -14.45 0.10 21.25
CA GLY A 21 -13.55 0.78 22.19
C GLY A 21 -13.58 0.21 23.61
N ASN A 22 -14.18 -0.96 23.82
CA ASN A 22 -14.17 -1.64 25.11
C ASN A 22 -12.92 -2.51 25.24
N ASP A 23 -12.48 -2.78 26.47
CA ASP A 23 -11.44 -3.76 26.73
C ASP A 23 -11.86 -5.15 26.23
N LEU A 24 -10.92 -5.84 25.58
CA LEU A 24 -11.12 -7.24 25.23
C LEU A 24 -11.30 -8.12 26.47
N SER A 25 -12.09 -9.18 26.35
CA SER A 25 -12.16 -10.23 27.37
C SER A 25 -10.82 -10.96 27.50
N GLU A 26 -10.58 -11.63 28.63
CA GLU A 26 -9.35 -12.41 28.82
C GLU A 26 -9.19 -13.53 27.77
N ASP A 27 -10.30 -14.13 27.32
CA ASP A 27 -10.28 -15.10 26.22
C ASP A 27 -9.83 -14.46 24.90
N GLN A 28 -10.37 -13.30 24.56
CA GLN A 28 -9.98 -12.56 23.37
C GLN A 28 -8.52 -12.10 23.42
N LYS A 29 -8.05 -11.61 24.58
CA LYS A 29 -6.64 -11.26 24.79
C LYS A 29 -5.72 -12.45 24.59
N ARG A 30 -6.07 -13.62 25.16
CA ARG A 30 -5.31 -14.87 24.97
C ARG A 30 -5.28 -15.29 23.50
N HIS A 31 -6.42 -15.26 22.82
CA HIS A 31 -6.51 -15.64 21.41
C HIS A 31 -5.69 -14.72 20.51
N PHE A 32 -5.79 -13.40 20.71
CA PHE A 32 -4.99 -12.41 19.98
C PHE A 32 -3.50 -12.61 20.23
N LYS A 33 -3.08 -12.84 21.48
CA LYS A 33 -1.68 -13.10 21.82
C LYS A 33 -1.14 -14.37 21.14
N SER A 34 -1.94 -15.43 21.06
CA SER A 34 -1.56 -16.65 20.34
C SER A 34 -1.40 -16.39 18.83
N PHE A 35 -2.31 -15.63 18.23
CA PHE A 35 -2.20 -15.23 16.82
C PHE A 35 -0.98 -14.34 16.56
N GLU A 36 -0.74 -13.34 17.42
CA GLU A 36 0.42 -12.46 17.34
C GLU A 36 1.73 -13.23 17.46
N ASN A 37 1.85 -14.14 18.43
CA ASN A 37 3.05 -14.98 18.57
C ASN A 37 3.29 -15.82 17.33
N HIS A 38 2.23 -16.40 16.74
CA HIS A 38 2.33 -17.15 15.49
C HIS A 38 2.88 -16.26 14.36
N LEU A 39 2.34 -15.04 14.16
CA LEU A 39 2.86 -14.13 13.14
C LEU A 39 4.33 -13.74 13.40
N ILE A 40 4.72 -13.54 14.66
CA ILE A 40 6.11 -13.25 15.04
C ILE A 40 7.03 -14.42 14.69
N ASP A 41 6.60 -15.66 14.88
CA ASP A 41 7.39 -16.84 14.55
C ASP A 41 7.53 -17.01 13.03
N VAL A 42 6.44 -16.86 12.27
CA VAL A 42 6.46 -16.85 10.79
C VAL A 42 7.33 -15.70 10.24
N TYR A 43 7.32 -14.54 10.90
CA TYR A 43 8.23 -13.44 10.59
C TYR A 43 9.69 -13.86 10.79
N LYS A 44 10.06 -14.41 11.96
CA LYS A 44 11.44 -14.86 12.22
C LYS A 44 11.94 -15.90 11.21
N GLU A 45 11.04 -16.70 10.65
CA GLU A 45 11.34 -17.71 9.62
C GLU A 45 11.60 -17.12 8.23
N GLY A 46 11.34 -15.82 8.00
CA GLY A 46 11.46 -15.24 6.66
C GLY A 46 10.15 -15.11 5.90
N ASN A 47 9.06 -15.69 6.41
CA ASN A 47 7.87 -16.03 5.62
C ASN A 47 6.80 -14.93 5.57
N LEU A 48 6.95 -13.87 6.37
CA LEU A 48 6.16 -12.65 6.27
C LEU A 48 6.96 -11.42 6.71
N ILE A 49 6.43 -10.24 6.39
CA ILE A 49 6.87 -8.95 6.93
C ILE A 49 5.71 -8.24 7.61
N PHE A 50 6.02 -7.42 8.61
CA PHE A 50 5.05 -6.49 9.18
C PHE A 50 5.10 -5.16 8.44
N VAL A 51 3.92 -4.57 8.27
CA VAL A 51 3.75 -3.28 7.58
C VAL A 51 2.88 -2.36 8.42
N TYR A 52 3.26 -1.09 8.41
CA TYR A 52 2.64 -0.06 9.23
C TYR A 52 2.26 1.13 8.35
N ARG A 53 1.13 1.77 8.65
CA ARG A 53 0.70 2.95 7.90
C ARG A 53 0.14 4.01 8.82
N GLY A 54 0.81 5.15 8.88
CA GLY A 54 0.25 6.36 9.49
C GLY A 54 -0.93 6.88 8.67
N GLU A 55 -2.02 7.20 9.33
CA GLU A 55 -3.23 7.73 8.71
C GLU A 55 -3.99 8.64 9.68
N SER A 56 -4.84 9.51 9.14
CA SER A 56 -5.76 10.31 9.97
C SER A 56 -7.18 9.74 9.95
N ILE A 57 -7.93 9.89 11.05
CA ILE A 57 -9.36 9.58 11.12
C ILE A 57 -10.11 10.27 9.98
N LYS A 58 -9.81 11.55 9.72
CA LYS A 58 -10.40 12.31 8.60
C LYS A 58 -10.05 11.71 7.23
N GLY A 59 -8.82 11.21 7.08
CA GLY A 59 -8.36 10.51 5.88
C GLY A 59 -9.11 9.21 5.64
N LEU A 60 -9.26 8.37 6.68
CA LEU A 60 -10.05 7.14 6.61
C LEU A 60 -11.54 7.42 6.40
N GLN A 61 -12.10 8.42 7.06
CA GLN A 61 -13.50 8.83 6.87
C GLN A 61 -13.79 9.13 5.39
N LYS A 62 -12.96 9.96 4.75
CA LYS A 62 -13.08 10.31 3.33
C LYS A 62 -13.03 9.10 2.40
N LYS A 63 -12.30 8.05 2.80
CA LYS A 63 -12.16 6.82 2.02
C LYS A 63 -13.33 5.86 2.24
N LEU A 64 -13.77 5.71 3.49
CA LEU A 64 -14.70 4.65 3.91
C LEU A 64 -16.18 5.08 3.94
N PHE A 65 -16.47 6.38 3.89
CA PHE A 65 -17.82 6.92 3.98
C PHE A 65 -18.15 7.81 2.79
N LEU A 66 -19.31 7.57 2.18
CA LEU A 66 -19.91 8.47 1.18
C LEU A 66 -20.76 9.56 1.84
N ASN A 67 -21.40 9.25 2.98
CA ASN A 67 -22.15 10.19 3.80
C ASN A 67 -21.49 10.32 5.18
N TYR A 68 -21.10 11.54 5.55
CA TYR A 68 -20.45 11.83 6.84
C TYR A 68 -21.40 11.70 8.04
N GLU A 69 -22.71 11.77 7.83
CA GLU A 69 -23.71 11.61 8.91
C GLU A 69 -23.76 10.18 9.47
N GLU A 70 -23.25 9.20 8.73
CA GLU A 70 -23.18 7.80 9.18
C GLU A 70 -21.99 7.50 10.09
N TYR A 71 -21.11 8.48 10.29
CA TYR A 71 -19.86 8.30 11.00
C TYR A 71 -20.08 8.07 12.49
N THR A 72 -19.58 6.92 12.95
CA THR A 72 -19.17 6.69 14.34
C THR A 72 -17.80 6.04 14.34
N LYS A 73 -17.05 6.17 15.43
CA LYS A 73 -15.73 5.53 15.57
C LYS A 73 -15.84 4.00 15.43
N ALA A 74 -16.90 3.41 15.98
CA ALA A 74 -17.20 1.99 15.83
C ALA A 74 -17.40 1.57 14.36
N ARG A 75 -18.25 2.32 13.62
CA ARG A 75 -18.48 2.06 12.19
C ARG A 75 -17.23 2.28 11.34
N LEU A 76 -16.36 3.21 11.72
CA LEU A 76 -15.08 3.42 11.04
C LEU A 76 -14.23 2.15 11.09
N TYR A 77 -14.07 1.56 12.29
CA TYR A 77 -13.30 0.34 12.47
C TYR A 77 -13.97 -0.88 11.83
N GLU A 78 -15.29 -1.03 11.97
CA GLU A 78 -16.05 -2.08 11.29
C GLU A 78 -15.83 -2.01 9.77
N ARG A 79 -16.01 -0.84 9.15
CA ARG A 79 -15.77 -0.66 7.72
C ARG A 79 -14.31 -0.87 7.34
N LEU A 80 -13.36 -0.44 8.17
CA LEU A 80 -11.95 -0.66 7.91
C LEU A 80 -11.59 -2.16 7.94
N PHE A 81 -12.10 -2.93 8.90
CA PHE A 81 -11.82 -4.36 9.02
C PHE A 81 -12.61 -5.21 8.02
N ILE A 82 -13.67 -4.68 7.41
CA ILE A 82 -14.34 -5.31 6.27
C ILE A 82 -13.63 -4.92 4.97
N VAL A 83 -13.47 -3.62 4.69
CA VAL A 83 -13.07 -3.10 3.38
C VAL A 83 -11.55 -2.97 3.23
N GLY A 84 -10.83 -2.65 4.31
CA GLY A 84 -9.42 -2.26 4.30
C GLY A 84 -9.22 -0.85 3.73
N ASP A 85 -8.00 -0.54 3.29
CA ASP A 85 -7.72 0.72 2.56
C ASP A 85 -8.18 0.64 1.08
N LYS A 86 -8.82 -0.49 0.67
CA LYS A 86 -9.28 -0.79 -0.69
C LYS A 86 -10.28 0.22 -1.24
N ALA A 87 -10.97 0.97 -0.39
CA ALA A 87 -11.97 1.95 -0.84
C ALA A 87 -11.38 3.02 -1.76
N ARG A 88 -10.07 3.28 -1.67
CA ARG A 88 -9.36 4.18 -2.59
C ARG A 88 -9.37 3.68 -4.04
N TYR A 89 -9.27 2.37 -4.28
CA TYR A 89 -9.32 1.79 -5.63
C TYR A 89 -10.70 2.04 -6.27
N PHE A 90 -11.79 1.80 -5.54
CA PHE A 90 -13.15 2.08 -6.01
C PHE A 90 -13.43 3.58 -6.20
N PHE A 91 -12.80 4.43 -5.39
CA PHE A 91 -12.87 5.89 -5.54
C PHE A 91 -12.11 6.34 -6.79
N MET A 92 -10.96 5.73 -7.09
CA MET A 92 -10.19 6.00 -8.31
C MET A 92 -10.85 5.43 -9.57
N ASP A 93 -11.53 4.28 -9.49
CA ASP A 93 -12.35 3.74 -10.59
C ASP A 93 -13.50 4.68 -10.92
N LYS A 94 -14.22 5.23 -9.92
CA LYS A 94 -15.31 6.20 -10.17
C LYS A 94 -14.84 7.60 -10.55
N ALA A 95 -13.69 8.05 -10.05
CA ALA A 95 -13.15 9.38 -10.37
C ALA A 95 -12.41 9.42 -11.72
N ASN A 96 -12.00 8.26 -12.26
CA ASN A 96 -11.21 8.17 -13.49
C ASN A 96 -11.85 7.35 -14.64
N SER A 97 -13.05 6.78 -14.46
CA SER A 97 -13.82 6.17 -15.55
C SER A 97 -14.56 7.27 -16.32
N ASN A 98 -14.04 7.81 -17.42
CA ASN A 98 -13.96 7.10 -18.70
C ASN A 98 -12.91 7.67 -19.69
N ASP A 99 -11.95 8.50 -19.26
CA ASP A 99 -11.12 9.30 -20.20
C ASP A 99 -9.59 9.11 -20.11
N ARG A 100 -9.06 8.27 -19.22
CA ARG A 100 -7.59 8.05 -19.13
C ARG A 100 -7.13 6.87 -20.01
N GLY A 101 -6.17 7.13 -20.90
CA GLY A 101 -5.55 6.11 -21.76
C GLY A 101 -4.37 5.35 -21.16
N TRP A 102 -4.10 5.50 -19.85
CA TRP A 102 -2.94 4.92 -19.16
C TRP A 102 -3.29 4.45 -17.74
N LEU A 103 -2.59 3.42 -17.26
CA LEU A 103 -2.82 2.75 -15.96
C LEU A 103 -4.31 2.43 -15.75
N THR A 104 -4.91 1.84 -16.77
CA THR A 104 -6.34 1.46 -16.85
C THR A 104 -6.69 0.25 -15.98
N SER A 105 -5.69 -0.56 -15.61
CA SER A 105 -5.84 -1.67 -14.68
C SER A 105 -4.53 -1.99 -13.96
N ILE A 106 -4.58 -2.83 -12.93
CA ILE A 106 -3.40 -3.35 -12.22
C ILE A 106 -2.42 -4.11 -13.13
N ASN A 107 -2.84 -4.53 -14.32
CA ASN A 107 -2.03 -5.27 -15.29
C ASN A 107 -1.71 -4.45 -16.55
N ASP A 108 -2.03 -3.15 -16.57
CA ASP A 108 -1.74 -2.30 -17.74
C ASP A 108 -0.23 -2.12 -17.93
N CYS A 109 0.28 -2.66 -19.02
CA CYS A 109 1.65 -2.53 -19.53
C CYS A 109 1.67 -1.97 -20.96
N SER A 110 0.67 -1.18 -21.33
CA SER A 110 0.59 -0.57 -22.66
C SER A 110 1.68 0.48 -22.88
N ALA A 111 2.02 0.73 -24.15
CA ALA A 111 2.92 1.83 -24.54
C ALA A 111 2.47 3.17 -23.95
N ALA A 112 1.16 3.46 -23.95
CA ALA A 112 0.59 4.67 -23.37
C ALA A 112 0.89 4.81 -21.86
N THR A 113 0.84 3.71 -21.11
CA THR A 113 1.24 3.69 -19.70
C THR A 113 2.73 4.04 -19.52
N PHE A 114 3.61 3.50 -20.36
CA PHE A 114 5.04 3.76 -20.25
C PHE A 114 5.44 5.15 -20.76
N GLU A 115 4.77 5.67 -21.77
CA GLU A 115 4.89 7.07 -22.21
C GLU A 115 4.50 8.02 -21.06
N PHE A 116 3.38 7.76 -20.40
CA PHE A 116 2.96 8.50 -19.21
C PHE A 116 4.01 8.46 -18.10
N ILE A 117 4.53 7.27 -17.78
CA ILE A 117 5.57 7.09 -16.76
C ILE A 117 6.82 7.90 -17.13
N PHE A 118 7.30 7.78 -18.36
CA PHE A 118 8.48 8.51 -18.85
C PHE A 118 8.29 10.02 -18.69
N GLY A 119 7.18 10.56 -19.20
CA GLY A 119 6.87 11.98 -19.12
C GLY A 119 6.75 12.49 -17.68
N ARG A 120 6.17 11.70 -16.77
CA ARG A 120 6.09 12.09 -15.35
C ARG A 120 7.46 12.06 -14.67
N ILE A 121 8.34 11.12 -15.00
CA ILE A 121 9.71 11.13 -14.47
C ILE A 121 10.46 12.36 -14.98
N ALA A 122 10.37 12.66 -16.29
CA ALA A 122 10.97 13.86 -16.87
C ALA A 122 10.49 15.13 -16.15
N ASN A 123 9.19 15.23 -15.86
CA ASN A 123 8.61 16.36 -15.14
C ASN A 123 9.11 16.46 -13.69
N VAL A 124 9.20 15.34 -12.96
CA VAL A 124 9.80 15.31 -11.61
C VAL A 124 11.21 15.88 -11.67
N LEU A 125 12.04 15.36 -12.57
CA LEU A 125 13.46 15.72 -12.66
C LEU A 125 13.69 17.17 -13.14
N SER A 126 12.73 17.73 -13.89
CA SER A 126 12.78 19.10 -14.40
C SER A 126 12.10 20.12 -13.49
N THR A 127 11.53 19.69 -12.35
CA THR A 127 10.82 20.58 -11.43
C THR A 127 11.78 21.61 -10.81
N PRO A 128 11.45 22.92 -10.84
CA PRO A 128 12.23 23.93 -10.12
C PRO A 128 12.31 23.61 -8.63
N ASN A 129 13.51 23.69 -8.04
CA ASN A 129 13.77 23.26 -6.66
C ASN A 129 13.48 21.78 -6.40
N LEU A 130 13.87 20.91 -7.36
CA LEU A 130 13.88 19.46 -7.15
C LEU A 130 14.46 19.14 -5.78
N GLU A 131 13.74 18.31 -5.03
CA GLU A 131 14.17 17.94 -3.70
C GLU A 131 15.57 17.31 -3.76
N PRO A 132 16.56 17.81 -2.98
CA PRO A 132 17.96 17.39 -3.10
C PRO A 132 18.16 15.88 -2.99
N ARG A 133 17.30 15.21 -2.20
CA ARG A 133 17.31 13.75 -2.05
C ARG A 133 16.95 13.01 -3.34
N ILE A 134 16.00 13.52 -4.13
CA ILE A 134 15.65 12.93 -5.42
C ILE A 134 16.85 13.04 -6.36
N GLN A 135 17.51 14.21 -6.40
CA GLN A 135 18.69 14.43 -7.22
C GLN A 135 19.86 13.52 -6.80
N GLN A 136 20.13 13.39 -5.50
CA GLN A 136 21.20 12.54 -4.96
C GLN A 136 20.95 11.05 -5.19
N SER A 137 19.69 10.64 -5.19
CA SER A 137 19.31 9.24 -5.43
C SER A 137 19.24 8.85 -6.91
N CYS A 138 19.38 9.81 -7.84
CA CYS A 138 19.42 9.54 -9.27
C CYS A 138 20.85 9.64 -9.81
N SER A 139 21.29 8.62 -10.55
CA SER A 139 22.59 8.69 -11.26
C SER A 139 22.52 9.68 -12.43
N SER A 140 23.67 10.19 -12.89
CA SER A 140 23.73 11.03 -14.10
C SER A 140 23.13 10.32 -15.32
N ARG A 141 23.26 8.99 -15.39
CA ARG A 141 22.61 8.17 -16.43
C ARG A 141 21.08 8.26 -16.34
N PHE A 142 20.52 8.15 -15.12
CA PHE A 142 19.08 8.26 -14.91
C PHE A 142 18.56 9.65 -15.30
N LEU A 143 19.25 10.70 -14.82
CA LEU A 143 18.89 12.09 -15.11
C LEU A 143 18.94 12.37 -16.62
N ASN A 144 20.07 12.09 -17.26
CA ASN A 144 20.25 12.38 -18.68
C ASN A 144 19.26 11.61 -19.56
N TYR A 145 18.95 10.36 -19.22
CA TYR A 145 18.04 9.54 -20.01
C TYR A 145 16.61 10.09 -19.99
N PHE A 146 16.06 10.40 -18.81
CA PHE A 146 14.67 10.86 -18.68
C PHE A 146 14.50 12.35 -18.99
N CYS A 147 15.55 13.16 -18.89
CA CYS A 147 15.50 14.58 -19.31
C CYS A 147 15.63 14.77 -20.83
N ASP A 148 16.00 13.72 -21.59
CA ASP A 148 16.07 13.75 -23.05
C ASP A 148 14.86 13.03 -23.65
N SER A 149 13.92 13.79 -24.22
CA SER A 149 12.68 13.29 -24.79
C SER A 149 12.88 12.29 -25.93
N SER A 150 14.04 12.31 -26.61
CA SER A 150 14.33 11.34 -27.68
C SER A 150 14.47 9.91 -27.18
N ASN A 151 14.69 9.72 -25.87
CA ASN A 151 14.79 8.38 -25.26
C ASN A 151 13.43 7.72 -25.01
N CYS A 152 12.30 8.41 -25.17
CA CYS A 152 10.98 7.86 -24.87
C CYS A 152 10.64 6.63 -25.73
N GLU A 153 10.86 6.71 -27.06
CA GLU A 153 10.61 5.59 -27.97
C GLU A 153 11.49 4.38 -27.62
N LYS A 154 12.77 4.62 -27.30
CA LYS A 154 13.71 3.58 -26.87
C LYS A 154 13.29 2.93 -25.54
N PHE A 155 12.76 3.72 -24.62
CA PHE A 155 12.25 3.24 -23.33
C PHE A 155 11.09 2.27 -23.54
N ILE A 156 10.09 2.68 -24.34
CA ILE A 156 8.91 1.87 -24.66
C ILE A 156 9.32 0.60 -25.40
N ALA A 157 10.15 0.70 -26.44
CA ALA A 157 10.59 -0.46 -27.23
C ALA A 157 11.34 -1.51 -26.38
N THR A 158 12.20 -1.08 -25.45
CA THR A 158 12.89 -1.99 -24.52
C THR A 158 11.91 -2.77 -23.65
N ILE A 159 10.84 -2.11 -23.21
CA ILE A 159 9.82 -2.70 -22.35
C ILE A 159 8.92 -3.65 -23.13
N GLU A 160 8.50 -3.29 -24.33
CA GLU A 160 7.72 -4.16 -25.21
C GLU A 160 8.49 -5.44 -25.53
N ALA A 161 9.78 -5.32 -25.91
CA ALA A 161 10.65 -6.47 -26.12
C ALA A 161 10.78 -7.34 -24.86
N THR A 162 10.91 -6.72 -23.68
CA THR A 162 10.95 -7.45 -22.41
C THR A 162 9.64 -8.20 -22.13
N THR A 163 8.50 -7.55 -22.38
CA THR A 163 7.15 -8.10 -22.14
C THR A 163 6.85 -9.27 -23.08
N GLN A 164 7.29 -9.20 -24.34
CA GLN A 164 7.15 -10.30 -25.31
C GLN A 164 7.86 -11.57 -24.86
N HIS A 165 9.02 -11.45 -24.21
CA HIS A 165 9.76 -12.60 -23.69
C HIS A 165 9.21 -13.09 -22.34
N ARG A 166 8.81 -12.17 -21.47
CA ARG A 166 8.29 -12.47 -20.13
C ARG A 166 7.36 -11.36 -19.64
N GLU A 167 6.06 -11.56 -19.77
CA GLU A 167 5.02 -10.58 -19.41
C GLU A 167 5.21 -10.00 -17.99
N GLN A 168 5.57 -10.86 -17.04
CA GLN A 168 5.81 -10.46 -15.64
C GLN A 168 6.97 -9.48 -15.47
N ASP A 169 7.98 -9.50 -16.34
CA ASP A 169 9.09 -8.56 -16.26
C ASP A 169 8.65 -7.15 -16.70
N GLY A 170 7.74 -7.05 -17.67
CA GLY A 170 7.10 -5.78 -18.05
C GLY A 170 6.33 -5.15 -16.90
N LEU A 171 5.54 -5.94 -16.19
CA LEU A 171 4.82 -5.50 -14.97
C LEU A 171 5.79 -5.06 -13.86
N LYS A 172 6.89 -5.79 -13.68
CA LYS A 172 7.92 -5.43 -12.69
C LYS A 172 8.63 -4.12 -13.05
N LEU A 173 8.96 -3.90 -14.33
CA LEU A 173 9.53 -2.63 -14.79
C LEU A 173 8.57 -1.46 -14.57
N ARG A 174 7.28 -1.65 -14.91
CA ARG A 174 6.24 -0.65 -14.63
C ARG A 174 6.20 -0.30 -13.15
N ASP A 175 6.08 -1.32 -12.29
CA ASP A 175 5.99 -1.15 -10.85
C ASP A 175 7.24 -0.45 -10.29
N TYR A 176 8.44 -0.78 -10.80
CA TYR A 176 9.70 -0.12 -10.44
C TYR A 176 9.66 1.40 -10.68
N TYR A 177 9.26 1.83 -11.88
CA TYR A 177 9.21 3.24 -12.22
C TYR A 177 8.01 3.97 -11.58
N LEU A 178 6.87 3.29 -11.41
CA LEU A 178 5.74 3.84 -10.64
C LEU A 178 6.08 4.04 -9.18
N TYR A 179 6.89 3.15 -8.59
CA TYR A 179 7.36 3.30 -7.23
C TYR A 179 8.21 4.56 -7.07
N PHE A 180 9.16 4.79 -7.98
CA PHE A 180 9.92 6.05 -8.01
C PHE A 180 8.98 7.27 -8.00
N LEU A 181 7.99 7.29 -8.90
CA LEU A 181 7.04 8.40 -9.00
C LEU A 181 6.11 8.52 -7.78
N HIS A 182 5.77 7.41 -7.14
CA HIS A 182 4.94 7.41 -5.93
C HIS A 182 5.69 8.06 -4.76
N VAL A 183 6.94 7.66 -4.58
CA VAL A 183 7.81 8.10 -3.49
C VAL A 183 8.32 9.53 -3.73
N ALA A 184 8.47 9.97 -4.99
CA ALA A 184 8.76 11.36 -5.34
C ALA A 184 7.62 12.35 -4.95
N GLY A 185 6.51 11.86 -4.40
CA GLY A 185 5.51 12.68 -3.73
C GLY A 185 4.65 13.50 -4.69
N SER A 186 4.40 14.76 -4.34
CA SER A 186 3.53 15.65 -5.12
C SER A 186 4.09 16.03 -6.48
N ALA A 187 5.42 16.00 -6.65
CA ALA A 187 6.06 16.20 -7.95
C ALA A 187 5.86 15.00 -8.88
N GLY A 188 5.75 13.79 -8.31
CA GLY A 188 5.48 12.54 -9.01
C GLY A 188 4.00 12.34 -9.29
N VAL A 189 3.42 11.20 -8.90
CA VAL A 189 2.00 10.84 -9.14
C VAL A 189 1.33 10.21 -7.92
N ARG A 190 1.67 10.64 -6.69
CA ARG A 190 1.23 9.96 -5.45
C ARG A 190 -0.29 9.72 -5.37
N LYS A 191 -1.12 10.56 -6.01
CA LYS A 191 -2.59 10.40 -6.01
C LYS A 191 -3.08 9.47 -7.12
N GLU A 192 -2.38 9.41 -8.24
CA GLU A 192 -2.75 8.69 -9.45
C GLU A 192 -2.19 7.25 -9.52
N THR A 193 -1.24 6.88 -8.66
CA THR A 193 -0.78 5.47 -8.57
C THR A 193 -1.74 4.61 -7.76
N MET A 194 -1.76 3.32 -8.10
CA MET A 194 -2.42 2.27 -7.33
C MET A 194 -1.56 1.78 -6.15
N LEU A 195 -0.55 2.55 -5.73
CA LEU A 195 0.35 2.17 -4.65
C LEU A 195 -0.09 2.80 -3.33
N VAL A 196 0.05 2.04 -2.25
CA VAL A 196 -0.24 2.46 -0.89
C VAL A 196 1.06 2.45 -0.09
N SER A 197 1.61 3.64 0.22
CA SER A 197 2.76 3.77 1.12
C SER A 197 2.49 3.11 2.47
N THR A 198 3.43 2.28 2.89
CA THR A 198 3.53 1.70 4.23
C THR A 198 5.00 1.76 4.68
N SER A 199 5.29 1.56 5.95
CA SER A 199 6.65 1.46 6.48
C SER A 199 6.87 0.10 7.13
N LEU A 200 8.12 -0.36 7.18
CA LEU A 200 8.53 -1.50 7.99
C LEU A 200 8.72 -1.15 9.47
N SER A 201 8.53 0.12 9.86
CA SER A 201 8.61 0.57 11.25
C SER A 201 7.32 1.27 11.71
N ALA A 202 6.79 0.80 12.83
CA ALA A 202 5.67 1.42 13.50
C ALA A 202 6.02 2.82 14.02
N GLU A 203 7.22 2.96 14.61
CA GLU A 203 7.73 4.24 15.12
C GLU A 203 7.85 5.27 13.98
N ILE A 204 8.43 4.89 12.84
CA ILE A 204 8.49 5.80 11.69
C ILE A 204 7.09 6.18 11.20
N SER A 205 6.16 5.22 11.17
CA SER A 205 4.76 5.46 10.78
C SER A 205 4.07 6.47 11.68
N GLU A 206 4.30 6.36 12.98
CA GLU A 206 3.79 7.28 13.98
C GLU A 206 4.45 8.67 13.86
N ASP A 207 5.77 8.72 13.71
CA ASP A 207 6.56 9.95 13.83
C ASP A 207 6.51 10.84 12.60
N LYS A 208 6.58 10.22 11.41
CA LYS A 208 6.71 10.95 10.14
C LYS A 208 5.40 11.07 9.39
N PHE A 209 4.45 10.18 9.66
CA PHE A 209 3.24 10.04 8.86
C PHE A 209 1.95 10.23 9.66
N THR A 210 2.06 10.59 10.93
CA THR A 210 0.95 11.10 11.73
C THR A 210 1.27 12.46 12.32
N ASP A 211 0.23 13.25 12.61
CA ASP A 211 0.37 14.45 13.42
C ASP A 211 0.22 14.01 14.89
N ARG A 212 1.33 13.90 15.61
CA ARG A 212 1.35 13.47 17.02
C ARG A 212 0.50 14.36 17.93
N ASN A 213 0.24 15.60 17.53
CA ASN A 213 -0.61 16.53 18.29
C ASN A 213 -2.10 16.43 17.91
N SER A 214 -2.42 15.63 16.89
CA SER A 214 -3.78 15.41 16.44
C SER A 214 -4.42 14.22 17.16
N LYS A 215 -5.56 14.46 17.82
CA LYS A 215 -6.48 13.42 18.35
C LYS A 215 -7.11 12.51 17.28
N HIS A 216 -6.57 12.58 16.07
CA HIS A 216 -7.09 11.92 14.89
C HIS A 216 -6.02 11.07 14.21
N SER A 217 -4.87 10.87 14.83
CA SER A 217 -3.77 10.09 14.28
C SER A 217 -3.91 8.61 14.64
N LEU A 218 -3.77 7.76 13.64
CA LEU A 218 -3.87 6.32 13.74
C LEU A 218 -2.69 5.67 13.02
N VAL A 219 -2.27 4.49 13.49
CA VAL A 219 -1.35 3.63 12.76
C VAL A 219 -2.04 2.30 12.48
N LEU A 220 -2.21 1.95 11.21
CA LEU A 220 -2.69 0.64 10.80
C LEU A 220 -1.54 -0.36 10.92
N TYR A 221 -1.80 -1.51 11.53
CA TYR A 221 -0.86 -2.61 11.68
C TYR A 221 -1.31 -3.75 10.77
N GLY A 222 -0.40 -4.25 9.96
CA GLY A 222 -0.65 -5.38 9.08
C GLY A 222 0.57 -6.26 8.86
N PHE A 223 0.37 -7.31 8.08
CA PHE A 223 1.42 -8.24 7.67
C PHE A 223 1.25 -8.61 6.19
N ILE A 224 2.36 -8.88 5.51
CA ILE A 224 2.35 -9.32 4.11
C ILE A 224 3.10 -10.66 4.03
N PRO A 225 2.47 -11.73 3.53
CA PRO A 225 3.12 -13.02 3.37
C PRO A 225 4.06 -13.05 2.16
N GLN A 226 4.98 -14.02 2.15
CA GLN A 226 5.68 -14.40 0.94
C GLN A 226 4.74 -15.03 -0.12
N PRO A 227 5.05 -14.91 -1.42
CA PRO A 227 6.17 -14.14 -1.97
C PRO A 227 5.82 -12.65 -2.11
N TYR A 228 6.69 -11.79 -1.59
CA TYR A 228 6.42 -10.35 -1.43
C TYR A 228 6.11 -9.62 -2.74
N HIS A 229 6.72 -10.03 -3.86
CA HIS A 229 6.53 -9.36 -5.16
C HIS A 229 5.07 -9.39 -5.66
N ASN A 230 4.23 -10.28 -5.13
CA ASN A 230 2.79 -10.32 -5.42
C ASN A 230 2.03 -9.15 -4.79
N PHE A 231 2.49 -8.67 -3.64
CA PHE A 231 1.74 -7.72 -2.82
C PHE A 231 2.41 -6.36 -2.73
N ILE A 232 3.74 -6.29 -2.85
CA ILE A 232 4.49 -5.07 -2.60
C ILE A 232 5.45 -4.71 -3.73
N VAL A 233 5.76 -3.43 -3.79
CA VAL A 233 6.85 -2.85 -4.57
C VAL A 233 7.80 -2.17 -3.60
N SER A 234 9.05 -2.64 -3.61
CA SER A 234 10.16 -2.07 -2.88
C SER A 234 11.45 -2.50 -3.57
N PRO A 235 12.20 -1.57 -4.19
CA PRO A 235 13.41 -1.91 -4.93
C PRO A 235 14.50 -2.63 -4.11
N TRP A 236 14.52 -2.44 -2.79
CA TRP A 236 15.52 -3.04 -1.90
C TRP A 236 15.07 -4.33 -1.23
N LEU A 237 13.77 -4.47 -0.93
CA LEU A 237 13.23 -5.69 -0.31
C LEU A 237 12.88 -6.73 -1.38
N ALA A 238 12.43 -6.28 -2.55
CA ALA A 238 12.18 -7.09 -3.73
C ALA A 238 13.18 -6.72 -4.83
N SER A 239 14.43 -7.13 -4.62
CA SER A 239 15.58 -6.83 -5.49
C SER A 239 15.37 -7.19 -6.96
N GLU A 240 14.42 -8.08 -7.26
CA GLU A 240 14.02 -8.44 -8.61
C GLU A 240 13.65 -7.23 -9.47
N TYR A 241 12.99 -6.21 -8.92
CA TYR A 241 12.60 -5.01 -9.68
C TYR A 241 13.84 -4.25 -10.20
N HIS A 242 14.78 -3.95 -9.31
CA HIS A 242 16.03 -3.27 -9.67
C HIS A 242 16.93 -4.14 -10.56
N ARG A 243 16.98 -5.46 -10.29
CA ARG A 243 17.74 -6.43 -11.10
C ARG A 243 17.24 -6.45 -12.54
N ILE A 244 15.93 -6.56 -12.76
CA ILE A 244 15.35 -6.59 -14.12
C ILE A 244 15.66 -5.29 -14.86
N ALA A 245 15.47 -4.13 -14.23
CA ALA A 245 15.83 -2.84 -14.85
C ALA A 245 17.32 -2.79 -15.24
N SER A 246 18.20 -3.29 -14.38
CA SER A 246 19.64 -3.33 -14.65
C SER A 246 20.01 -4.28 -15.78
N GLU A 247 19.44 -5.50 -15.81
CA GLU A 247 19.67 -6.51 -16.86
C GLU A 247 19.18 -6.07 -18.24
N LYS A 248 18.16 -5.22 -18.29
CA LYS A 248 17.65 -4.61 -19.53
C LYS A 248 18.36 -3.30 -19.89
N GLU A 249 19.44 -2.98 -19.18
CA GLU A 249 20.20 -1.74 -19.35
C GLU A 249 19.33 -0.47 -19.28
N MET A 250 18.22 -0.56 -18.54
CA MET A 250 17.36 0.59 -18.33
C MET A 250 17.94 1.48 -17.23
N PRO A 251 17.61 2.79 -17.21
CA PRO A 251 18.13 3.67 -16.18
C PRO A 251 17.57 3.28 -14.81
N THR A 252 18.45 3.20 -13.81
CA THR A 252 18.12 2.90 -12.42
C THR A 252 18.48 4.06 -11.49
N TYR A 253 17.72 4.18 -10.41
CA TYR A 253 18.02 5.03 -9.26
C TYR A 253 18.60 4.18 -8.12
N GLN A 254 19.04 4.83 -7.04
CA GLN A 254 19.64 4.16 -5.88
C GLN A 254 18.80 2.94 -5.43
N PRO A 255 19.43 1.77 -5.20
CA PRO A 255 18.70 0.54 -4.86
C PRO A 255 17.81 0.67 -3.62
N PHE A 256 18.17 1.54 -2.68
CA PHE A 256 17.44 1.77 -1.43
C PHE A 256 16.32 2.83 -1.54
N GLY A 257 16.01 3.31 -2.76
CA GLY A 257 14.98 4.30 -2.99
C GLY A 257 15.41 5.75 -2.71
N LEU A 258 14.42 6.65 -2.69
CA LEU A 258 14.64 8.09 -2.54
C LEU A 258 14.75 8.52 -1.07
N PHE A 259 14.04 7.83 -0.17
CA PHE A 259 13.98 8.13 1.26
C PHE A 259 14.19 6.85 2.09
N PRO A 260 15.40 6.27 2.10
CA PRO A 260 15.66 4.99 2.77
C PRO A 260 15.35 5.02 4.27
N GLU A 261 15.49 6.17 4.92
CA GLU A 261 15.21 6.36 6.34
C GLU A 261 13.71 6.45 6.68
N GLN A 262 12.83 6.35 5.68
CA GLN A 262 11.38 6.15 5.89
C GLN A 262 11.01 4.66 5.94
N LEU A 263 11.94 3.77 5.54
CA LEU A 263 11.71 2.33 5.40
C LEU A 263 10.41 2.04 4.62
N GLU A 264 10.11 2.87 3.62
CA GLU A 264 8.84 2.81 2.89
C GLU A 264 8.78 1.56 2.00
N ILE A 265 7.69 0.82 2.05
CA ILE A 265 7.35 -0.14 1.00
C ILE A 265 5.93 0.18 0.51
N SER A 266 5.70 -0.01 -0.78
CA SER A 266 4.39 0.27 -1.36
C SER A 266 3.60 -1.01 -1.52
N VAL A 267 2.41 -1.09 -0.92
CA VAL A 267 1.48 -2.19 -1.17
C VAL A 267 0.72 -1.92 -2.47
N LYS A 268 0.60 -2.93 -3.33
CA LYS A 268 -0.13 -2.87 -4.60
C LYS A 268 -1.64 -2.84 -4.35
N GLY A 269 -2.32 -1.89 -4.96
CA GLY A 269 -3.77 -1.69 -4.87
C GLY A 269 -4.21 -1.10 -3.53
N ALA A 270 -4.05 -1.88 -2.46
CA ALA A 270 -4.60 -1.55 -1.15
C ALA A 270 -3.93 -2.34 -0.03
N LEU A 271 -3.97 -1.80 1.19
CA LEU A 271 -3.77 -2.61 2.39
C LEU A 271 -5.09 -3.35 2.69
N PHE A 272 -5.14 -4.63 2.30
CA PHE A 272 -6.34 -5.47 2.40
C PHE A 272 -6.67 -5.78 3.87
N SER A 273 -7.97 -5.80 4.20
CA SER A 273 -8.46 -6.12 5.56
C SER A 273 -8.01 -7.46 6.09
N CYS A 274 -7.91 -8.48 5.22
CA CYS A 274 -7.37 -9.80 5.57
C CYS A 274 -5.90 -9.77 6.02
N PHE A 275 -5.19 -8.68 5.74
CA PHE A 275 -3.80 -8.47 6.16
C PHE A 275 -3.65 -7.45 7.29
N LEU A 276 -4.76 -6.96 7.86
CA LEU A 276 -4.75 -6.03 9.00
C LEU A 276 -4.92 -6.77 10.32
N THR A 277 -3.99 -6.58 11.24
CA THR A 277 -4.11 -7.10 12.61
C THR A 277 -4.93 -6.17 13.52
N GLY A 278 -4.87 -4.87 13.25
CA GLY A 278 -5.58 -3.87 14.03
C GLY A 278 -5.10 -2.45 13.77
N VAL A 279 -5.48 -1.55 14.66
CA VAL A 279 -5.16 -0.12 14.57
C VAL A 279 -4.72 0.40 15.93
N LYS A 280 -3.52 0.98 15.99
CA LYS A 280 -3.08 1.78 17.14
C LYS A 280 -3.70 3.18 17.06
N GLN A 281 -4.31 3.59 18.16
CA GLN A 281 -4.69 4.97 18.43
C GLN A 281 -3.49 5.68 19.07
N VAL A 282 -2.99 6.72 18.42
CA VAL A 282 -1.73 7.38 18.86
C VAL A 282 -1.91 8.13 20.19
N GLU A 283 -3.12 8.58 20.50
CA GLU A 283 -3.37 9.43 21.68
C GLU A 283 -3.43 8.69 23.02
N ASP A 284 -3.91 7.45 23.03
CA ASP A 284 -4.23 6.70 24.26
C ASP A 284 -3.57 5.33 24.34
N ASP A 285 -2.64 5.03 23.41
CA ASP A 285 -1.99 3.73 23.27
C ASP A 285 -2.98 2.54 23.23
N GLY A 286 -4.21 2.81 22.80
CA GLY A 286 -5.23 1.80 22.55
C GLY A 286 -4.97 1.10 21.22
N PHE A 287 -5.07 -0.22 21.21
CA PHE A 287 -4.98 -1.04 20.01
C PHE A 287 -6.30 -1.73 19.74
N VAL A 288 -7.01 -1.26 18.72
CA VAL A 288 -8.27 -1.85 18.27
C VAL A 288 -7.94 -3.07 17.43
N VAL A 289 -8.24 -4.26 17.95
CA VAL A 289 -7.95 -5.53 17.30
C VAL A 289 -8.96 -5.79 16.18
N ASN A 290 -8.48 -6.30 15.04
CA ASN A 290 -9.35 -6.78 13.98
C ASN A 290 -10.22 -7.94 14.51
N PRO A 291 -11.56 -7.79 14.60
CA PRO A 291 -12.42 -8.78 15.24
C PRO A 291 -12.43 -10.13 14.52
N TYR A 292 -12.11 -10.16 13.22
CA TYR A 292 -12.05 -11.40 12.44
C TYR A 292 -10.94 -12.34 12.94
N ILE A 293 -9.93 -11.85 13.67
CA ILE A 293 -8.89 -12.68 14.31
C ILE A 293 -9.50 -13.67 15.31
N PHE A 294 -10.55 -13.27 16.03
CA PHE A 294 -11.19 -14.14 17.03
C PHE A 294 -11.96 -15.30 16.41
N ALA A 295 -12.35 -15.18 15.14
CA ALA A 295 -12.96 -16.27 14.37
C ALA A 295 -11.92 -17.18 13.70
N THR A 296 -10.66 -16.73 13.59
CA THR A 296 -9.57 -17.50 12.96
C THR A 296 -9.18 -18.68 13.84
N LYS A 297 -9.34 -19.89 13.29
CA LYS A 297 -8.90 -21.15 13.92
C LYS A 297 -7.57 -21.65 13.39
N ASP A 298 -7.31 -21.45 12.09
CA ASP A 298 -6.08 -21.85 11.42
C ASP A 298 -5.16 -20.64 11.23
N PHE A 299 -4.20 -20.47 12.15
CA PHE A 299 -3.23 -19.38 12.06
C PHE A 299 -2.21 -19.60 10.94
N GLY A 300 -1.92 -20.86 10.58
CA GLY A 300 -1.03 -21.20 9.47
C GLY A 300 -1.58 -20.68 8.15
N GLN A 301 -2.82 -21.05 7.84
CA GLN A 301 -3.52 -20.54 6.66
C GLN A 301 -3.66 -19.01 6.72
N ALA A 302 -4.07 -18.44 7.86
CA ALA A 302 -4.26 -16.99 7.99
C ALA A 302 -2.96 -16.20 7.77
N SER A 303 -1.82 -16.73 8.21
CA SER A 303 -0.51 -16.10 7.99
C SER A 303 -0.05 -16.14 6.53
N GLN A 304 -0.56 -17.08 5.70
CA GLN A 304 -0.19 -17.25 4.30
C GLN A 304 -1.15 -16.58 3.32
N SER A 305 -2.46 -16.67 3.57
CA SER A 305 -3.50 -16.15 2.66
C SER A 305 -4.31 -14.99 3.23
N GLY A 306 -4.06 -14.60 4.49
CA GLY A 306 -4.78 -13.56 5.21
C GLY A 306 -5.88 -14.10 6.12
N ILE A 307 -6.27 -13.27 7.09
CA ILE A 307 -7.37 -13.47 8.02
C ILE A 307 -8.68 -13.66 7.22
N PRO A 308 -9.50 -14.68 7.53
CA PRO A 308 -10.79 -14.86 6.88
C PRO A 308 -11.74 -13.73 7.27
N VAL A 309 -11.91 -12.78 6.35
CA VAL A 309 -12.86 -11.67 6.47
C VAL A 309 -14.07 -11.99 5.61
N GLU A 310 -15.26 -12.00 6.22
CA GLU A 310 -16.51 -12.22 5.49
C GLU A 310 -16.82 -11.00 4.61
N GLN A 311 -16.73 -11.19 3.28
CA GLN A 311 -16.94 -10.12 2.28
C GLN A 311 -18.10 -10.41 1.32
N ASP A 312 -18.96 -11.37 1.61
CA ASP A 312 -20.02 -11.85 0.69
C ASP A 312 -21.02 -10.74 0.27
N ASN A 313 -21.17 -9.71 1.10
CA ASN A 313 -22.00 -8.53 0.83
C ASN A 313 -21.21 -7.26 0.53
N PHE A 314 -19.94 -7.36 0.11
CA PHE A 314 -19.02 -6.22 -0.06
C PHE A 314 -19.63 -5.05 -0.84
N ILE A 315 -20.26 -5.32 -1.99
CA ILE A 315 -20.90 -4.29 -2.82
C ILE A 315 -22.05 -3.61 -2.07
N THR A 316 -22.87 -4.37 -1.34
CA THR A 316 -23.96 -3.84 -0.51
C THR A 316 -23.39 -3.03 0.66
N SER A 317 -22.37 -3.52 1.36
CA SER A 317 -21.74 -2.82 2.49
C SER A 317 -21.04 -1.52 2.08
N VAL A 318 -20.54 -1.42 0.85
CA VAL A 318 -19.87 -0.23 0.30
C VAL A 318 -20.84 0.72 -0.43
N LEU A 319 -21.88 0.21 -1.12
CA LEU A 319 -22.78 0.99 -2.00
C LEU A 319 -24.21 1.20 -1.47
N ALA A 320 -24.71 0.38 -0.54
CA ALA A 320 -26.15 0.35 -0.21
C ALA A 320 -26.69 1.62 0.45
N HIS A 321 -25.83 2.57 0.85
CA HIS A 321 -26.28 3.77 1.55
C HIS A 321 -26.02 5.07 0.77
N GLY A 322 -25.71 5.00 -0.53
CA GLY A 322 -25.39 6.19 -1.32
C GLY A 322 -25.78 6.19 -2.79
N SER A 323 -26.53 5.21 -3.31
CA SER A 323 -26.87 5.22 -4.75
C SER A 323 -28.25 4.63 -5.05
N ARG A 324 -29.22 5.50 -5.31
CA ARG A 324 -30.22 5.23 -6.35
C ARG A 324 -29.48 5.11 -7.68
N ILE A 325 -29.00 3.90 -7.99
CA ILE A 325 -28.52 3.60 -9.34
C ILE A 325 -29.76 3.57 -10.22
N LYS A 326 -29.93 4.58 -11.08
CA LYS A 326 -30.82 4.45 -12.25
C LYS A 326 -30.29 3.26 -13.05
N LYS A 327 -31.02 2.14 -13.02
CA LYS A 327 -30.86 1.06 -13.98
C LYS A 327 -30.92 1.68 -15.39
N ARG A 328 -29.79 1.80 -16.07
CA ARG A 328 -29.78 1.79 -17.53
C ARG A 328 -29.63 0.34 -17.93
N VAL A 329 -30.77 -0.21 -18.31
CA VAL A 329 -30.88 -1.43 -19.09
C VAL A 329 -30.10 -1.18 -20.38
N CYS A 330 -29.01 -1.89 -20.59
CA CYS A 330 -28.47 -2.05 -21.93
C CYS A 330 -29.37 -3.05 -22.65
N HIS A 331 -30.13 -2.57 -23.63
CA HIS A 331 -30.67 -3.41 -24.69
C HIS A 331 -29.71 -3.32 -25.87
N ASN A 332 -29.29 -4.52 -26.30
CA ASN A 332 -28.57 -4.93 -27.51
C ASN A 332 -27.20 -4.32 -27.76
#